data_AF-A0A937MKA4-F1
#
_entry.id   AF-A0A937MKA4-F1
#
_cell.length_a   1.000
_cell.length_b   1.000
_cell.length_c   1.000
_cell.angle_alpha   90.00
_cell.angle_beta   90.00
_cell.angle_gamma   90.00
#
_symmetry.space_group_name_H-M   'P 1'
#
loop_
_entity.id
_entity.type
_entity.pdbx_description
1 polymer ?
#
loop_
_entity_poly.entity_id
_entity_poly.type
_entity_poly.pdbx_seq_one_letter_code
_entity_poly.pdbx_strand_id
1 'polypeptide(L)'
;MSKTVTDNAVNGTHGEVGTDTVFLTPSLGEPVALPEGLSLSSAEFSRIGDNLSLTWPDGTKVVINNYFGQGSLPDIVSLSGTQVDGTLVSMLAGDVAGEAPPTAAETDANVPIGHVESSTGTIMVTHADNTRGELEVGDPVYQGDVLETSQNSAVGVVLVDETTFSMAENGILMLDEMSYDPSSEEGTLSLSVVKGVFAFVSGQISKSSPDAMSIETPVARIGVNGTQVGIDIPDGENLNVVLMEEADGFTGEVIVENNGGTVVMNSANQTTAVSGLEIVPAPVTLLSQANMIETFGAALKH
;
A
#
# COMPACT_ATOMS: atom_id res chain seq x y z
N MET A 1 13.00 28.16 50.32
CA MET A 1 13.48 26.82 49.92
C MET A 1 12.25 25.94 49.79
N SER A 2 11.74 25.86 48.56
CA SER A 2 10.50 25.15 48.24
C SER A 2 10.72 23.64 48.30
N LYS A 3 9.85 22.95 49.02
CA LYS A 3 9.58 21.53 48.79
C LYS A 3 8.07 21.34 48.82
N THR A 4 7.55 21.05 47.64
CA THR A 4 6.15 20.75 47.34
C THR A 4 5.81 19.36 47.86
N VAL A 5 4.70 19.24 48.58
CA VAL A 5 3.95 17.99 48.77
C VAL A 5 2.48 18.34 48.58
N THR A 6 1.84 17.80 47.53
CA THR A 6 0.43 17.37 47.46
C THR A 6 0.27 16.69 46.10
N ASP A 7 0.14 15.36 46.02
CA ASP A 7 -1.13 14.62 46.08
C ASP A 7 -2.26 15.30 45.30
N ASN A 8 -2.66 14.71 44.17
CA ASN A 8 -4.00 14.88 43.65
C ASN A 8 -4.38 13.72 42.72
N ALA A 9 -5.09 12.75 43.29
CA ALA A 9 -6.04 11.93 42.54
C ALA A 9 -7.31 12.78 42.29
N VAL A 10 -7.70 12.99 41.03
CA VAL A 10 -9.03 13.47 40.64
C VAL A 10 -9.40 12.76 39.33
N ASN A 11 -10.20 11.69 39.39
CA ASN A 11 -11.67 11.67 39.25
C ASN A 11 -12.14 12.06 37.83
N GLY A 12 -12.26 11.06 36.96
CA GLY A 12 -12.87 11.18 35.64
C GLY A 12 -14.39 11.32 35.76
N THR A 13 -14.89 12.54 35.65
CA THR A 13 -16.31 12.85 35.41
C THR A 13 -16.53 13.07 33.92
N HIS A 14 -17.54 12.36 33.39
CA HIS A 14 -18.13 12.49 32.06
C HIS A 14 -18.25 13.95 31.59
N GLY A 15 -17.72 14.25 30.40
CA GLY A 15 -17.89 15.52 29.70
C GLY A 15 -17.49 15.40 28.23
N GLU A 16 -18.48 15.53 27.35
CA GLU A 16 -18.43 15.94 25.94
C GLU A 16 -17.71 15.03 24.91
N VAL A 17 -18.41 14.74 23.81
CA VAL A 17 -17.88 14.04 22.63
C VAL A 17 -16.97 15.04 21.87
N GLY A 18 -15.66 15.02 22.13
CA GLY A 18 -14.64 15.77 21.35
C GLY A 18 -13.90 14.80 20.41
N THR A 19 -13.67 15.09 19.12
CA THR A 19 -12.64 16.02 18.59
C THR A 19 -11.27 15.94 19.28
N ASP A 20 -10.86 14.78 19.78
CA ASP A 20 -9.54 14.67 20.43
C ASP A 20 -8.44 14.70 19.35
N THR A 21 -7.54 15.68 19.46
CA THR A 21 -6.36 15.79 18.59
C THR A 21 -5.15 15.35 19.38
N VAL A 22 -4.56 14.23 19.00
CA VAL A 22 -3.36 13.69 19.64
C VAL A 22 -2.13 14.26 18.94
N PHE A 23 -1.17 14.74 19.71
CA PHE A 23 0.10 15.24 19.18
C PHE A 23 1.22 14.25 19.47
N LEU A 24 1.93 13.83 18.42
CA LEU A 24 3.10 12.97 18.50
C LEU A 24 4.35 13.77 18.13
N THR A 25 5.50 13.33 18.64
CA THR A 25 6.81 13.88 18.24
C THR A 25 7.69 12.70 17.84
N PRO A 26 8.16 12.63 16.59
CA PRO A 26 8.98 11.53 16.12
C PRO A 26 10.35 11.53 16.80
N SER A 27 10.84 10.33 17.12
CA SER A 27 12.23 10.09 17.48
C SER A 27 13.06 9.95 16.20
N LEU A 28 14.29 10.47 16.20
CA LEU A 28 15.16 10.42 15.01
C LEU A 28 15.54 8.97 14.69
N GLY A 29 15.16 8.50 13.49
CA GLY A 29 15.51 7.17 12.99
C GLY A 29 14.69 6.02 13.58
N GLU A 30 13.59 6.31 14.29
CA GLU A 30 12.65 5.30 14.78
C GLU A 30 11.27 5.47 14.10
N PRO A 31 10.54 4.37 13.85
CA PRO A 31 9.16 4.44 13.39
C PRO A 31 8.26 5.18 14.39
N VAL A 32 7.25 5.90 13.88
CA VAL A 32 6.25 6.58 14.70
C VAL A 32 5.09 5.63 14.96
N ALA A 33 4.91 5.23 16.22
CA ALA A 33 3.79 4.40 16.63
C ALA A 33 2.51 5.23 16.85
N LEU A 34 1.41 4.83 16.21
CA LEU A 34 0.09 5.41 16.44
C LEU A 34 -0.55 4.92 17.75
N PRO A 35 -1.45 5.72 18.37
CA PRO A 35 -2.32 5.28 19.46
C PRO A 35 -3.15 4.03 19.12
N GLU A 36 -3.62 3.33 20.15
CA GLU A 36 -4.47 2.13 19.97
C GLU A 36 -5.77 2.46 19.25
N GLY A 37 -6.22 1.53 18.40
CA GLY A 37 -7.49 1.63 17.69
C GLY A 37 -7.47 2.48 16.42
N LEU A 38 -6.30 2.99 16.00
CA LEU A 38 -6.15 3.77 14.77
C LEU A 38 -5.46 2.94 13.67
N SER A 39 -6.15 2.80 12.53
CA SER A 39 -5.67 2.04 11.37
C SER A 39 -5.21 2.97 10.24
N LEU A 40 -4.01 2.74 9.71
CA LEU A 40 -3.39 3.61 8.70
C LEU A 40 -4.12 3.62 7.35
N SER A 41 -4.81 2.54 7.01
CA SER A 41 -5.54 2.38 5.74
C SER A 41 -6.74 3.32 5.60
N SER A 42 -7.35 3.70 6.72
CA SER A 42 -8.54 4.54 6.77
C SER A 42 -8.23 6.00 7.05
N ALA A 43 -6.96 6.31 7.33
CA ALA A 43 -6.52 7.68 7.59
C ALA A 43 -6.44 8.48 6.29
N GLU A 44 -6.92 9.72 6.34
CA GLU A 44 -6.57 10.76 5.37
C GLU A 44 -5.28 11.44 5.82
N PHE A 45 -4.28 11.45 4.93
CA PHE A 45 -2.98 12.07 5.15
C PHE A 45 -3.01 13.50 4.65
N SER A 46 -2.52 14.44 5.46
CA SER A 46 -2.44 15.85 5.09
C SER A 46 -1.20 16.51 5.67
N ARG A 47 -0.43 17.20 4.82
CA ARG A 47 0.71 17.99 5.25
C ARG A 47 0.29 19.38 5.73
N ILE A 48 0.76 19.78 6.91
CA ILE A 48 0.52 21.10 7.51
C ILE A 48 1.87 21.72 7.91
N GLY A 49 2.52 22.43 6.98
CA GLY A 49 3.90 22.90 7.14
C GLY A 49 4.87 21.72 7.25
N ASP A 50 5.66 21.68 8.32
CA ASP A 50 6.56 20.55 8.62
C ASP A 50 5.87 19.40 9.35
N ASN A 51 4.59 19.55 9.71
CA ASN A 51 3.83 18.54 10.44
C ASN A 51 3.04 17.65 9.49
N LEU A 52 2.87 16.40 9.89
CA LEU A 52 1.91 15.48 9.27
C LEU A 52 0.64 15.43 10.09
N SER A 53 -0.52 15.52 9.44
CA SER A 53 -1.84 15.37 10.04
C SER A 53 -2.52 14.15 9.46
N LEU A 54 -2.91 13.22 10.32
CA LEU A 54 -3.72 12.05 10.00
C LEU A 54 -5.12 12.26 10.55
N THR A 55 -6.14 12.08 9.72
CA THR A 55 -7.55 12.25 10.12
C THR A 55 -8.34 11.00 9.77
N TRP A 56 -9.08 10.45 10.73
CA TRP A 56 -9.89 9.24 10.53
C TRP A 56 -11.37 9.57 10.29
N PRO A 57 -12.16 8.64 9.72
CA PRO A 57 -13.57 8.88 9.41
C PRO A 57 -14.44 9.18 10.65
N ASP A 58 -14.02 8.75 11.84
CA ASP A 58 -14.67 9.03 13.11
C ASP A 58 -14.40 10.46 13.63
N GLY A 59 -13.56 11.23 12.93
CA GLY A 59 -13.15 12.58 13.29
C GLY A 59 -11.94 12.64 14.23
N THR A 60 -11.36 11.50 14.62
CA THR A 60 -10.11 11.45 15.37
C THR A 60 -9.00 12.07 14.54
N LYS A 61 -8.11 12.82 15.19
CA LYS A 61 -6.99 13.48 14.53
C LYS A 61 -5.68 13.22 15.26
N VAL A 62 -4.64 12.85 14.52
CA VAL A 62 -3.27 12.73 15.03
C VAL A 62 -2.38 13.70 14.25
N VAL A 63 -1.62 14.52 14.97
CA VAL A 63 -0.64 15.43 14.38
C VAL A 63 0.76 15.00 14.82
N ILE A 64 1.58 14.59 13.86
CA ILE A 64 2.98 14.25 14.07
C ILE A 64 3.82 15.50 13.81
N ASN A 65 4.36 16.08 14.87
CA ASN A 65 5.09 17.34 14.81
C ASN A 65 6.45 17.17 14.12
N ASN A 66 6.80 18.08 13.23
CA ASN A 66 8.09 18.10 12.52
C ASN A 66 8.41 16.75 11.85
N TYR A 67 7.40 16.13 11.21
CA TYR A 67 7.56 14.89 10.45
C TYR A 67 8.41 15.13 9.19
N PHE A 68 8.09 16.18 8.42
CA PHE A 68 8.78 16.51 7.16
C PHE A 68 10.08 17.29 7.36
N GLY A 69 10.34 17.78 8.57
CA GLY A 69 11.60 18.44 8.93
C GLY A 69 12.70 17.48 9.36
N GLN A 70 12.46 16.15 9.31
CA GLN A 70 13.47 15.14 9.62
C GLN A 70 14.42 14.92 8.44
N GLY A 71 15.67 14.51 8.71
CA GLY A 71 16.64 14.18 7.66
C GLY A 71 16.33 12.90 6.87
N SER A 72 15.50 12.01 7.44
CA SER A 72 14.92 10.83 6.80
C SER A 72 13.47 10.73 7.28
N LEU A 73 12.53 10.48 6.37
CA LEU A 73 11.11 10.36 6.71
C LEU A 73 10.90 9.06 7.51
N PRO A 74 10.37 9.12 8.74
CA PRO A 74 10.18 7.93 9.56
C PRO A 74 8.92 7.17 9.15
N ASP A 75 8.98 5.84 9.11
CA ASP A 75 7.80 5.00 8.87
C ASP A 75 6.74 5.21 9.95
N ILE A 76 5.48 4.97 9.61
CA ILE A 76 4.38 5.01 10.58
C ILE A 76 3.87 3.60 10.80
N VAL A 77 3.77 3.22 12.07
CA VAL A 77 3.31 1.89 12.49
C VAL A 77 2.05 2.01 13.33
N SER A 78 1.03 1.20 13.04
CA SER A 78 -0.10 1.00 13.95
C SER A 78 0.29 0.02 15.06
N LEU A 79 -0.44 0.02 16.18
CA LEU A 79 -0.24 -0.97 17.23
C LEU A 79 -0.73 -2.39 16.84
N SER A 80 -1.50 -2.52 15.76
CA SER A 80 -1.81 -3.81 15.13
C SER A 80 -0.65 -4.36 14.28
N GLY A 81 0.40 -3.58 14.07
CA GLY A 81 1.61 -4.00 13.36
C GLY A 81 1.63 -3.62 11.87
N THR A 82 0.63 -2.90 11.37
CA THR A 82 0.62 -2.32 10.01
C THR A 82 1.70 -1.25 9.92
N GLN A 83 2.55 -1.31 8.89
CA GLN A 83 3.57 -0.31 8.62
C GLN A 83 3.34 0.37 7.26
N VAL A 84 3.55 1.69 7.20
CA VAL A 84 3.58 2.47 5.96
C VAL A 84 4.91 3.22 5.90
N ASP A 85 5.65 3.02 4.81
CA ASP A 85 6.97 3.64 4.56
C ASP A 85 6.89 5.16 4.54
N GLY A 86 7.92 5.83 5.07
CA GLY A 86 7.97 7.28 5.18
C GLY A 86 7.83 8.03 3.85
N THR A 87 8.31 7.45 2.74
CA THR A 87 8.19 7.97 1.38
C THR A 87 6.74 7.96 0.93
N LEU A 88 6.06 6.83 1.10
CA LEU A 88 4.64 6.67 0.78
C LEU A 88 3.78 7.63 1.61
N VAL A 89 4.08 7.79 2.90
CA VAL A 89 3.41 8.79 3.75
C VAL A 89 3.53 10.20 3.18
N SER A 90 4.70 10.57 2.63
CA SER A 90 4.86 11.91 2.03
C SER A 90 4.01 12.11 0.78
N MET A 91 3.93 11.09 -0.08
CA MET A 91 3.13 11.13 -1.29
C MET A 91 1.63 11.18 -0.97
N LEU A 92 1.18 10.40 0.03
CA LEU A 92 -0.21 10.44 0.49
C LEU A 92 -0.56 11.80 1.12
N ALA A 93 0.35 12.39 1.91
CA ALA A 93 0.11 13.67 2.59
C ALA A 93 0.04 14.88 1.65
N GLY A 94 0.70 14.78 0.49
CA GLY A 94 0.77 15.84 -0.52
C GLY A 94 1.59 17.07 -0.13
N ASP A 95 1.65 18.02 -1.05
CA ASP A 95 2.34 19.30 -0.84
C ASP A 95 1.59 20.24 0.12
N VAL A 96 2.34 21.21 0.68
CA VAL A 96 1.78 22.27 1.52
C VAL A 96 0.86 23.16 0.66
N ALA A 97 -0.41 23.25 1.03
CA ALA A 97 -1.36 24.15 0.37
C ALA A 97 -0.87 25.62 0.45
N GLY A 98 -0.35 26.14 -0.67
CA GLY A 98 0.12 27.52 -0.80
C GLY A 98 1.59 27.69 -1.18
N GLU A 99 2.37 26.62 -1.27
CA GLU A 99 3.65 26.67 -1.98
C GLU A 99 3.39 26.48 -3.48
N ALA A 100 3.91 27.39 -4.29
CA ALA A 100 3.96 27.17 -5.74
C ALA A 100 4.77 25.89 -5.98
N PRO A 101 4.38 25.03 -6.94
CA PRO A 101 5.13 23.82 -7.23
C PRO A 101 6.60 24.19 -7.41
N PRO A 102 7.54 23.40 -6.86
CA PRO A 102 8.94 23.58 -7.18
C PRO A 102 9.06 23.61 -8.71
N THR A 103 9.76 24.61 -9.23
CA THR A 103 9.99 24.71 -10.67
C THR A 103 10.71 23.42 -11.05
N ALA A 104 10.04 22.56 -11.81
CA ALA A 104 10.54 21.24 -12.16
C ALA A 104 11.99 21.36 -12.63
N ALA A 105 12.91 20.92 -11.78
CA ALA A 105 14.23 20.57 -12.24
C ALA A 105 14.00 19.32 -13.09
N GLU A 106 14.21 19.46 -14.39
CA GLU A 106 14.27 18.33 -15.33
C GLU A 106 15.36 17.37 -14.83
N THR A 107 14.94 16.45 -13.97
CA THR A 107 15.72 15.31 -13.52
C THR A 107 15.37 14.19 -14.50
N ASP A 108 16.40 13.50 -14.98
CA ASP A 108 16.42 12.46 -16.00
C ASP A 108 15.05 11.99 -16.52
N ALA A 109 14.85 12.06 -17.84
CA ALA A 109 13.65 11.60 -18.52
C ALA A 109 13.12 10.31 -17.90
N ASN A 110 12.09 10.42 -17.05
CA ASN A 110 11.51 9.30 -16.35
C ASN A 110 10.96 8.36 -17.43
N VAL A 111 11.55 7.17 -17.56
CA VAL A 111 11.16 6.22 -18.60
C VAL A 111 9.88 5.56 -18.12
N PRO A 112 8.79 5.58 -18.90
CA PRO A 112 7.57 4.86 -18.54
C PRO A 112 7.88 3.37 -18.31
N ILE A 113 7.36 2.83 -17.22
CA ILE A 113 7.48 1.40 -16.88
C ILE A 113 6.22 0.62 -17.24
N GLY A 114 5.20 1.30 -17.75
CA GLY A 114 3.96 0.73 -18.23
C GLY A 114 2.99 1.78 -18.74
N HIS A 115 1.75 1.36 -18.98
CA HIS A 115 0.64 2.24 -19.35
C HIS A 115 -0.69 1.73 -18.79
N VAL A 116 -1.66 2.64 -18.70
CA VAL A 116 -3.04 2.33 -18.35
C VAL A 116 -3.74 1.66 -19.53
N GLU A 117 -4.14 0.40 -19.37
CA GLU A 117 -4.85 -0.37 -20.39
C GLU A 117 -6.37 -0.17 -20.29
N SER A 118 -6.90 -0.07 -19.07
CA SER A 118 -8.32 0.20 -18.85
C SER A 118 -8.54 1.10 -17.64
N SER A 119 -9.57 1.93 -17.70
CA SER A 119 -9.93 2.87 -16.64
C SER A 119 -11.45 3.00 -16.57
N THR A 120 -11.98 3.03 -15.37
CA THR A 120 -13.39 3.29 -15.05
C THR A 120 -13.45 4.16 -13.81
N GLY A 121 -14.24 5.22 -13.84
CA GLY A 121 -14.35 6.16 -12.72
C GLY A 121 -13.15 7.10 -12.65
N THR A 122 -12.75 7.48 -11.43
CA THR A 122 -11.67 8.44 -11.18
C THR A 122 -10.48 7.71 -10.57
N ILE A 123 -9.34 7.82 -11.25
CA ILE A 123 -8.07 7.25 -10.82
C ILE A 123 -7.06 8.38 -10.71
N MET A 124 -6.56 8.60 -9.51
CA MET A 124 -5.54 9.61 -9.26
C MET A 124 -4.17 8.96 -9.29
N VAL A 125 -3.20 9.71 -9.80
CA VAL A 125 -1.77 9.40 -9.68
C VAL A 125 -1.08 10.50 -8.90
N THR A 126 -0.21 10.11 -7.98
CA THR A 126 0.83 10.98 -7.42
C THR A 126 2.18 10.48 -7.90
N HIS A 127 2.89 11.30 -8.68
CA HIS A 127 4.21 10.96 -9.20
C HIS A 127 5.29 11.09 -8.12
N ALA A 128 6.47 10.53 -8.37
CA ALA A 128 7.62 10.60 -7.45
C ALA A 128 8.08 12.04 -7.10
N ASP A 129 7.75 13.01 -7.94
CA ASP A 129 8.01 14.44 -7.70
C ASP A 129 6.88 15.16 -6.93
N ASN A 130 5.92 14.39 -6.40
CA ASN A 130 4.67 14.82 -5.73
C ASN A 130 3.66 15.56 -6.61
N THR A 131 3.87 15.62 -7.93
CA THR A 131 2.83 16.13 -8.82
C THR A 131 1.65 15.16 -8.88
N ARG A 132 0.43 15.70 -8.95
CA ARG A 132 -0.81 14.92 -8.97
C ARG A 132 -1.58 15.11 -10.26
N GLY A 133 -2.14 14.02 -10.77
CA GLY A 133 -2.96 13.99 -11.98
C GLY A 133 -4.07 12.96 -11.90
N GLU A 134 -4.98 13.01 -12.85
CA GLU A 134 -5.94 11.94 -13.10
C GLU A 134 -5.42 11.09 -14.27
N LEU A 135 -5.49 9.76 -14.15
CA LEU A 135 -5.03 8.83 -15.17
C LEU A 135 -6.16 8.47 -16.15
N GLU A 136 -5.89 8.60 -17.45
CA GLU A 136 -6.74 8.14 -18.54
C GLU A 136 -6.16 6.90 -19.24
N VAL A 137 -6.98 6.22 -20.05
CA VAL A 137 -6.52 5.07 -20.85
C VAL A 137 -5.42 5.50 -21.82
N GLY A 138 -4.30 4.78 -21.80
CA GLY A 138 -3.11 5.03 -22.61
C GLY A 138 -2.08 5.92 -21.94
N ASP A 139 -2.38 6.50 -20.77
CA ASP A 139 -1.40 7.30 -20.03
C ASP A 139 -0.26 6.42 -19.52
N PRO A 140 0.98 6.92 -19.56
CA PRO A 140 2.13 6.21 -19.03
C PRO A 140 2.09 6.16 -17.50
N VAL A 141 2.61 5.08 -16.92
CA VAL A 141 2.93 4.99 -15.50
C VAL A 141 4.45 4.88 -15.31
N TYR A 142 4.93 5.42 -14.20
CA TYR A 142 6.34 5.55 -13.91
C TYR A 142 6.71 4.89 -12.58
N GLN A 143 7.99 4.58 -12.41
CA GLN A 143 8.50 4.16 -11.12
C GLN A 143 8.32 5.30 -10.10
N GLY A 144 7.86 4.95 -8.91
CA GLY A 144 7.51 5.83 -7.82
C GLY A 144 6.08 6.39 -7.88
N ASP A 145 5.29 6.05 -8.90
CA ASP A 145 3.90 6.48 -8.96
C ASP A 145 3.05 5.77 -7.89
N VAL A 146 2.20 6.55 -7.22
CA VAL A 146 1.12 6.06 -6.35
C VAL A 146 -0.21 6.21 -7.06
N LEU A 147 -0.91 5.11 -7.27
CA LEU A 147 -2.21 5.03 -7.94
C LEU A 147 -3.31 4.86 -6.89
N GLU A 148 -4.35 5.68 -6.99
CA GLU A 148 -5.49 5.66 -6.07
C GLU A 148 -6.80 5.58 -6.85
N THR A 149 -7.63 4.56 -6.57
CA THR A 149 -8.98 4.44 -7.16
C THR A 149 -10.03 4.94 -6.18
N SER A 150 -10.93 5.81 -6.67
CA SER A 150 -12.09 6.24 -5.89
C SER A 150 -13.18 5.16 -5.81
N GLN A 151 -14.25 5.42 -5.06
CA GLN A 151 -15.43 4.55 -5.04
C GLN A 151 -16.00 4.36 -6.45
N ASN A 152 -16.49 3.15 -6.76
CA ASN A 152 -16.97 2.76 -8.09
C ASN A 152 -15.95 2.96 -9.23
N SER A 153 -14.65 2.96 -8.91
CA SER A 153 -13.57 3.12 -9.90
C SER A 153 -12.74 1.85 -9.99
N ALA A 154 -12.11 1.63 -11.14
CA ALA A 154 -11.21 0.50 -11.38
C ALA A 154 -10.18 0.87 -12.45
N VAL A 155 -8.99 0.31 -12.36
CA VAL A 155 -7.91 0.51 -13.34
C VAL A 155 -7.25 -0.82 -13.67
N GLY A 156 -6.89 -1.00 -14.94
CA GLY A 156 -6.01 -2.05 -15.43
C GLY A 156 -4.76 -1.43 -16.02
N VAL A 157 -3.59 -1.92 -15.63
CA VAL A 157 -2.27 -1.44 -16.05
C VAL A 157 -1.47 -2.59 -16.63
N VAL A 158 -0.71 -2.30 -17.69
CA VAL A 158 0.23 -3.23 -18.30
C VAL A 158 1.63 -2.64 -18.18
N LEU A 159 2.55 -3.42 -17.62
CA LEU A 159 3.96 -3.06 -17.46
C LEU A 159 4.79 -3.52 -18.65
N VAL A 160 6.01 -3.00 -18.77
CA VAL A 160 6.92 -3.28 -19.91
C VAL A 160 7.43 -4.72 -19.96
N ASP A 161 7.32 -5.49 -18.88
CA ASP A 161 7.65 -6.93 -18.83
C ASP A 161 6.44 -7.83 -19.11
N GLU A 162 5.33 -7.25 -19.57
CA GLU A 162 4.03 -7.88 -19.78
C GLU A 162 3.30 -8.30 -18.49
N THR A 163 3.79 -7.90 -17.31
CA THR A 163 2.99 -8.01 -16.08
C THR A 163 1.74 -7.15 -16.22
N THR A 164 0.58 -7.72 -15.92
CA THR A 164 -0.67 -6.97 -15.87
C THR A 164 -1.21 -6.95 -14.46
N PHE A 165 -1.77 -5.82 -14.04
CA PHE A 165 -2.50 -5.76 -12.79
C PHE A 165 -3.76 -4.93 -12.92
N SER A 166 -4.76 -5.31 -12.15
CA SER A 166 -6.00 -4.58 -12.01
C SER A 166 -6.22 -4.24 -10.54
N MET A 167 -6.78 -3.06 -10.30
CA MET A 167 -7.14 -2.56 -8.99
C MET A 167 -8.61 -2.13 -9.03
N ALA A 168 -9.41 -2.69 -8.12
CA ALA A 168 -10.81 -2.31 -7.94
C ALA A 168 -10.93 -1.00 -7.14
N GLU A 169 -12.12 -0.68 -6.66
CA GLU A 169 -12.38 0.58 -5.95
C GLU A 169 -11.65 0.69 -4.60
N ASN A 170 -11.40 1.93 -4.17
CA ASN A 170 -10.77 2.26 -2.89
C ASN A 170 -9.38 1.64 -2.70
N GLY A 171 -8.69 1.37 -3.80
CA GLY A 171 -7.35 0.80 -3.83
C GLY A 171 -6.28 1.87 -3.77
N ILE A 172 -5.17 1.54 -3.13
CA ILE A 172 -3.94 2.34 -3.13
C ILE A 172 -2.77 1.40 -3.38
N LEU A 173 -2.03 1.66 -4.46
CA LEU A 173 -0.86 0.91 -4.87
C LEU A 173 0.27 1.85 -5.29
N MET A 174 1.50 1.50 -4.96
CA MET A 174 2.70 2.21 -5.36
C MET A 174 3.59 1.30 -6.23
N LEU A 175 4.12 1.86 -7.30
CA LEU A 175 5.08 1.22 -8.20
C LEU A 175 6.51 1.48 -7.68
N ASP A 176 6.99 0.70 -6.70
CA ASP A 176 8.24 1.02 -6.00
C ASP A 176 9.47 0.95 -6.90
N GLU A 177 9.66 -0.20 -7.57
CA GLU A 177 10.85 -0.49 -8.34
C GLU A 177 10.51 -1.36 -9.54
N MET A 178 11.04 -0.97 -10.70
CA MET A 178 11.03 -1.85 -11.86
C MET A 178 12.34 -1.72 -12.63
N SER A 179 13.02 -2.85 -12.80
CA SER A 179 14.16 -3.00 -13.70
C SER A 179 13.91 -4.19 -14.60
N TYR A 180 14.09 -4.02 -15.91
CA TYR A 180 13.88 -5.10 -16.88
C TYR A 180 14.87 -4.98 -18.04
N ASP A 181 15.66 -6.03 -18.26
CA ASP A 181 16.46 -6.19 -19.48
C ASP A 181 15.74 -7.16 -20.42
N PRO A 182 15.12 -6.68 -21.52
CA PRO A 182 14.43 -7.56 -22.47
C PRO A 182 15.36 -8.48 -23.24
N SER A 183 16.68 -8.29 -23.17
CA SER A 183 17.68 -9.11 -23.85
C SER A 183 17.99 -10.40 -23.07
N SER A 184 18.03 -10.30 -21.74
CA SER A 184 18.22 -11.44 -20.84
C SER A 184 16.92 -11.94 -20.21
N GLU A 185 15.82 -11.18 -20.35
CA GLU A 185 14.54 -11.39 -19.66
C GLU A 185 14.69 -11.39 -18.12
N GLU A 186 15.74 -10.75 -17.61
CA GLU A 186 16.02 -10.62 -16.18
C GLU A 186 15.55 -9.25 -15.68
N GLY A 187 15.17 -9.19 -14.41
CA GLY A 187 14.69 -7.95 -13.83
C GLY A 187 14.25 -8.09 -12.38
N THR A 188 13.67 -7.01 -11.87
CA THR A 188 13.05 -6.94 -10.54
C THR A 188 11.81 -6.06 -10.65
N LEU A 189 10.72 -6.51 -10.03
CA LEU A 189 9.48 -5.77 -9.89
C LEU A 189 9.06 -5.80 -8.42
N SER A 190 9.03 -4.63 -7.79
CA SER A 190 8.51 -4.45 -6.43
C SER A 190 7.33 -3.49 -6.46
N LEU A 191 6.24 -3.90 -5.81
CA LEU A 191 4.99 -3.15 -5.70
C LEU A 191 4.56 -3.07 -4.24
N SER A 192 4.01 -1.94 -3.81
CA SER A 192 3.46 -1.78 -2.46
C SER A 192 1.95 -1.61 -2.54
N VAL A 193 1.21 -2.50 -1.88
CA VAL A 193 -0.25 -2.50 -1.82
C VAL A 193 -0.69 -2.14 -0.41
N VAL A 194 -1.32 -0.99 -0.26
CA VAL A 194 -1.76 -0.48 1.06
C VAL A 194 -3.13 -1.03 1.42
N LYS A 195 -4.07 -0.94 0.49
CA LYS A 195 -5.45 -1.41 0.66
C LYS A 195 -6.14 -1.59 -0.69
N GLY A 196 -7.25 -2.32 -0.70
CA GLY A 196 -8.10 -2.55 -1.86
C GLY A 196 -8.12 -4.00 -2.32
N VAL A 197 -8.69 -4.22 -3.51
CA VAL A 197 -8.74 -5.53 -4.16
C VAL A 197 -8.00 -5.47 -5.48
N PHE A 198 -7.12 -6.45 -5.68
CA PHE A 198 -6.21 -6.50 -6.81
C PHE A 198 -6.20 -7.88 -7.45
N ALA A 199 -5.94 -7.91 -8.74
CA ALA A 199 -5.52 -9.12 -9.43
C ALA A 199 -4.27 -8.82 -10.26
N PHE A 200 -3.25 -9.67 -10.11
CA PHE A 200 -1.96 -9.58 -10.80
C PHE A 200 -1.80 -10.81 -11.69
N VAL A 201 -1.33 -10.61 -12.91
CA VAL A 201 -0.85 -11.69 -13.79
C VAL A 201 0.61 -11.40 -14.05
N SER A 202 1.48 -12.29 -13.58
CA SER A 202 2.92 -12.05 -13.61
C SER A 202 3.49 -12.15 -15.03
N GLY A 203 4.33 -11.18 -15.40
CA GLY A 203 5.03 -11.13 -16.67
C GLY A 203 6.34 -11.91 -16.69
N GLN A 204 7.24 -11.51 -17.59
CA GLN A 204 8.50 -12.20 -17.85
C GLN A 204 9.46 -12.18 -16.65
N ILE A 205 9.49 -11.10 -15.86
CA ILE A 205 10.40 -10.95 -14.71
C ILE A 205 10.19 -12.09 -13.71
N SER A 206 8.94 -12.43 -13.41
CA SER A 206 8.58 -13.48 -12.43
C SER A 206 9.08 -14.89 -12.80
N LYS A 207 9.43 -15.12 -14.07
CA LYS A 207 9.93 -16.41 -14.57
C LYS A 207 11.45 -16.50 -14.51
N SER A 208 12.13 -15.37 -14.32
CA SER A 208 13.59 -15.25 -14.38
C SER A 208 14.28 -15.80 -13.13
N SER A 209 13.75 -15.47 -11.94
CA SER A 209 14.26 -15.97 -10.68
C SER A 209 13.21 -15.97 -9.57
N PRO A 210 13.35 -16.85 -8.56
CA PRO A 210 12.58 -16.75 -7.33
C PRO A 210 12.74 -15.35 -6.73
N ASP A 211 11.65 -14.74 -6.28
CA ASP A 211 11.60 -13.39 -5.67
C ASP A 211 11.84 -12.21 -6.64
N ALA A 212 11.89 -12.44 -7.95
CA ALA A 212 12.02 -11.37 -8.94
C ALA A 212 10.82 -10.42 -8.96
N MET A 213 9.64 -10.92 -8.57
CA MET A 213 8.43 -10.12 -8.37
C MET A 213 7.98 -10.24 -6.91
N SER A 214 7.86 -9.10 -6.24
CA SER A 214 7.32 -9.03 -4.88
C SER A 214 6.25 -7.95 -4.72
N ILE A 215 5.27 -8.27 -3.88
CA ILE A 215 4.22 -7.34 -3.47
C ILE A 215 4.32 -7.18 -1.96
N GLU A 216 4.67 -5.98 -1.53
CA GLU A 216 4.72 -5.59 -0.14
C GLU A 216 3.34 -5.10 0.30
N THR A 217 2.90 -5.58 1.45
CA THR A 217 1.67 -5.10 2.11
C THR A 217 2.01 -4.72 3.54
N PRO A 218 1.19 -3.93 4.24
CA PRO A 218 1.49 -3.54 5.60
C PRO A 218 1.63 -4.70 6.61
N VAL A 219 1.18 -5.91 6.27
CA VAL A 219 1.17 -7.08 7.17
C VAL A 219 1.93 -8.30 6.64
N ALA A 220 2.37 -8.29 5.38
CA ALA A 220 3.10 -9.39 4.78
C ALA A 220 3.79 -8.98 3.47
N ARG A 221 4.85 -9.72 3.14
CA ARG A 221 5.49 -9.74 1.82
C ARG A 221 4.96 -10.93 1.02
N ILE A 222 4.70 -10.72 -0.26
CA ILE A 222 4.20 -11.74 -1.18
C ILE A 222 5.19 -11.89 -2.34
N GLY A 223 5.93 -13.00 -2.38
CA GLY A 223 6.76 -13.36 -3.52
C GLY A 223 5.94 -14.11 -4.58
N VAL A 224 6.09 -13.73 -5.85
CA VAL A 224 5.32 -14.29 -6.98
C VAL A 224 6.27 -14.91 -8.00
N ASN A 225 6.20 -16.23 -8.15
CA ASN A 225 7.03 -17.02 -9.07
C ASN A 225 6.17 -17.64 -10.17
N GLY A 226 5.75 -16.80 -11.13
CA GLY A 226 4.97 -17.18 -12.31
C GLY A 226 3.57 -17.68 -12.00
N THR A 227 2.57 -16.80 -11.93
CA THR A 227 1.14 -17.17 -11.79
C THR A 227 0.24 -15.92 -11.84
N GLN A 228 -1.06 -16.15 -11.70
CA GLN A 228 -2.04 -15.12 -11.36
C GLN A 228 -2.31 -15.10 -9.85
N VAL A 229 -2.31 -13.91 -9.25
CA VAL A 229 -2.52 -13.70 -7.81
C VAL A 229 -3.66 -12.73 -7.57
N GLY A 230 -4.59 -13.10 -6.69
CA GLY A 230 -5.56 -12.17 -6.14
C GLY A 230 -5.15 -11.71 -4.75
N ILE A 231 -5.22 -10.40 -4.50
CA ILE A 231 -4.97 -9.79 -3.19
C ILE A 231 -6.20 -9.01 -2.77
N ASP A 232 -6.73 -9.30 -1.58
CA ASP A 232 -7.83 -8.57 -0.96
C ASP A 232 -7.36 -8.09 0.41
N ILE A 233 -7.22 -6.78 0.56
CA ILE A 233 -6.79 -6.11 1.79
C ILE A 233 -7.66 -4.87 2.03
N PRO A 234 -8.92 -5.04 2.48
CA PRO A 234 -9.90 -3.96 2.50
C PRO A 234 -9.53 -2.82 3.47
N ASP A 235 -8.76 -3.14 4.52
CA ASP A 235 -8.46 -2.28 5.65
C ASP A 235 -6.97 -2.20 5.97
N GLY A 236 -6.08 -2.63 5.07
CA GLY A 236 -4.62 -2.61 5.31
C GLY A 236 -4.12 -3.55 6.41
N GLU A 237 -4.99 -4.37 6.99
CA GLU A 237 -4.69 -5.22 8.15
C GLU A 237 -5.04 -6.69 7.88
N ASN A 238 -6.22 -6.92 7.30
CA ASN A 238 -6.73 -8.25 6.97
C ASN A 238 -6.42 -8.56 5.52
N LEU A 239 -5.32 -9.27 5.30
CA LEU A 239 -4.88 -9.67 3.97
C LEU A 239 -5.40 -11.07 3.63
N ASN A 240 -6.06 -11.22 2.50
CA ASN A 240 -6.34 -12.50 1.86
C ASN A 240 -5.56 -12.59 0.55
N VAL A 241 -4.82 -13.68 0.36
CA VAL A 241 -4.07 -13.96 -0.86
C VAL A 241 -4.61 -15.23 -1.49
N VAL A 242 -4.81 -15.24 -2.81
CA VAL A 242 -5.21 -16.42 -3.56
C VAL A 242 -4.30 -16.62 -4.77
N LEU A 243 -3.87 -17.85 -4.97
CA LEU A 243 -3.17 -18.33 -6.17
C LEU A 243 -4.22 -18.80 -7.19
N MET A 244 -4.23 -18.20 -8.38
CA MET A 244 -5.16 -18.53 -9.46
C MET A 244 -4.45 -19.26 -10.61
N GLU A 245 -5.22 -20.01 -11.37
CA GLU A 245 -4.73 -20.65 -12.61
C GLU A 245 -4.73 -19.62 -13.74
N GLU A 246 -3.63 -19.54 -14.49
CA GLU A 246 -3.56 -18.70 -15.69
C GLU A 246 -4.44 -19.27 -16.82
N ALA A 247 -4.72 -18.45 -17.84
CA ALA A 247 -5.59 -18.84 -18.95
C ALA A 247 -5.09 -20.05 -19.76
N ASP A 248 -3.78 -20.31 -19.74
CA ASP A 248 -3.14 -21.46 -20.38
C ASP A 248 -3.06 -22.71 -19.47
N GLY A 249 -3.56 -22.61 -18.24
CA GLY A 249 -3.52 -23.66 -17.23
C GLY A 249 -2.25 -23.66 -16.37
N PHE A 250 -1.34 -22.70 -16.55
CA PHE A 250 -0.13 -22.61 -15.74
C PHE A 250 -0.46 -22.17 -14.31
N THR A 251 0.26 -22.73 -13.35
CA THR A 251 0.22 -22.35 -11.94
C THR A 251 1.62 -22.54 -11.39
N GLY A 252 2.29 -21.45 -11.07
CA GLY A 252 3.56 -21.49 -10.35
C GLY A 252 3.35 -21.40 -8.85
N GLU A 253 4.12 -20.54 -8.21
CA GLU A 253 4.24 -20.50 -6.75
C GLU A 253 4.04 -19.08 -6.20
N VAL A 254 3.33 -18.99 -5.08
CA VAL A 254 3.20 -17.78 -4.28
C VAL A 254 3.69 -18.07 -2.88
N ILE A 255 4.58 -17.23 -2.39
CA ILE A 255 5.12 -17.28 -1.04
C ILE A 255 4.55 -16.08 -0.28
N VAL A 256 3.85 -16.33 0.82
CA VAL A 256 3.34 -15.29 1.72
C VAL A 256 4.12 -15.37 3.01
N GLU A 257 4.83 -14.30 3.34
CA GLU A 257 5.72 -14.25 4.50
C GLU A 257 5.51 -12.99 5.35
N ASN A 258 5.65 -13.15 6.66
CA ASN A 258 5.72 -12.05 7.62
C ASN A 258 6.63 -12.45 8.81
N ASN A 259 6.70 -11.62 9.86
CA ASN A 259 7.55 -11.90 11.03
C ASN A 259 7.12 -13.14 11.81
N GLY A 260 5.84 -13.52 11.72
CA GLY A 260 5.31 -14.73 12.32
C GLY A 260 5.75 -16.01 11.59
N GLY A 261 5.88 -15.96 10.27
CA GLY A 261 6.39 -17.07 9.47
C GLY A 261 6.00 -17.01 8.00
N THR A 262 6.09 -18.15 7.34
CA THR A 262 5.95 -18.26 5.89
C THR A 262 4.96 -19.36 5.51
N VAL A 263 4.16 -19.10 4.49
CA VAL A 263 3.28 -20.08 3.83
C VAL A 263 3.57 -20.08 2.33
N VAL A 264 3.60 -21.26 1.74
CA VAL A 264 3.83 -21.47 0.30
C VAL A 264 2.58 -22.07 -0.33
N MET A 265 2.14 -21.48 -1.43
CA MET A 265 1.03 -21.93 -2.27
C MET A 265 1.57 -22.29 -3.66
N ASN A 266 1.18 -23.45 -4.19
CA ASN A 266 1.65 -23.98 -5.48
C ASN A 266 0.59 -24.83 -6.22
N SER A 267 -0.68 -24.66 -5.88
CA SER A 267 -1.80 -25.30 -6.56
C SER A 267 -2.94 -24.33 -6.76
N ALA A 268 -3.61 -24.41 -7.91
CA ALA A 268 -4.67 -23.48 -8.27
C ALA A 268 -5.77 -23.38 -7.21
N ASN A 269 -6.26 -22.15 -7.00
CA ASN A 269 -7.27 -21.78 -6.02
C ASN A 269 -6.84 -21.95 -4.56
N GLN A 270 -5.55 -22.15 -4.28
CA GLN A 270 -5.06 -22.09 -2.91
C GLN A 270 -5.15 -20.67 -2.36
N THR A 271 -5.54 -20.55 -1.10
CA THR A 271 -5.65 -19.26 -0.42
C THR A 271 -5.13 -19.35 1.02
N THR A 272 -4.57 -18.25 1.49
CA THR A 272 -4.18 -18.00 2.87
C THR A 272 -4.61 -16.60 3.30
N ALA A 273 -4.71 -16.40 4.61
CA ALA A 273 -5.04 -15.12 5.21
C ALA A 273 -3.97 -14.73 6.22
N VAL A 274 -3.70 -13.42 6.31
CA VAL A 274 -2.80 -12.81 7.27
C VAL A 274 -3.58 -11.73 8.02
N SER A 275 -3.51 -11.76 9.35
CA SER A 275 -4.28 -10.85 10.22
C SER A 275 -3.36 -9.95 11.07
N GLY A 276 -2.11 -9.77 10.65
CA GLY A 276 -1.12 -8.93 11.32
C GLY A 276 0.32 -9.37 11.04
N LEU A 277 1.27 -8.46 11.22
CA LEU A 277 2.69 -8.66 10.86
C LEU A 277 3.39 -9.76 11.68
N GLU A 278 2.99 -9.93 12.94
CA GLU A 278 3.56 -10.91 13.87
C GLU A 278 2.75 -12.21 13.94
N ILE A 279 1.62 -12.28 13.25
CA ILE A 279 0.71 -13.44 13.28
C ILE A 279 1.04 -14.34 12.09
N VAL A 280 1.47 -15.58 12.38
CA VAL A 280 1.77 -16.58 11.34
C VAL A 280 0.62 -16.66 10.33
N PRO A 281 0.88 -16.63 9.01
CA PRO A 281 -0.16 -16.78 7.99
C PRO A 281 -0.98 -18.05 8.21
N ALA A 282 -2.28 -17.97 7.94
CA ALA A 282 -3.20 -19.08 8.13
C ALA A 282 -2.83 -20.28 7.25
N PRO A 283 -3.11 -21.53 7.67
CA PRO A 283 -2.87 -22.70 6.83
C PRO A 283 -3.59 -22.59 5.49
N VAL A 284 -2.93 -23.05 4.42
CA VAL A 284 -3.47 -23.02 3.06
C VAL A 284 -4.76 -23.81 2.97
N THR A 285 -5.78 -23.20 2.37
CA THR A 285 -7.05 -23.85 2.04
C THR A 285 -7.38 -23.64 0.57
N LEU A 286 -8.48 -24.24 0.08
CA LEU A 286 -8.96 -24.01 -1.29
C LEU A 286 -10.11 -23.01 -1.27
N LEU A 287 -10.02 -21.99 -2.11
CA LEU A 287 -11.09 -21.05 -2.36
C LEU A 287 -12.05 -21.62 -3.41
N SER A 288 -13.35 -21.53 -3.15
CA SER A 288 -14.35 -21.93 -4.16
C SER A 288 -14.41 -20.89 -5.28
N GLN A 289 -14.75 -21.30 -6.50
CA GLN A 289 -14.96 -20.36 -7.61
C GLN A 289 -16.01 -19.29 -7.30
N ALA A 290 -17.05 -19.63 -6.52
CA ALA A 290 -18.08 -18.67 -6.13
C ALA A 290 -17.49 -17.54 -5.28
N ASN A 291 -16.68 -17.89 -4.26
CA ASN A 291 -16.03 -16.90 -3.40
C ASN A 291 -14.93 -16.13 -4.16
N MET A 292 -14.22 -16.78 -5.08
CA MET A 292 -13.24 -16.10 -5.93
C MET A 292 -13.89 -15.01 -6.78
N ILE A 293 -15.02 -15.30 -7.41
CA ILE A 293 -15.78 -14.32 -8.21
C ILE A 293 -16.36 -13.21 -7.32
N GLU A 294 -16.84 -13.56 -6.13
CA GLU A 294 -17.38 -12.60 -5.17
C GLU A 294 -16.32 -11.58 -4.72
N THR A 295 -15.12 -12.04 -4.37
CA THR A 295 -14.03 -11.17 -3.89
C THR A 295 -13.31 -10.47 -5.03
N PHE A 296 -12.87 -11.19 -6.06
CA PHE A 296 -11.94 -10.67 -7.09
C PHE A 296 -12.61 -10.31 -8.41
N GLY A 297 -13.91 -10.59 -8.58
CA GLY A 297 -14.60 -10.40 -9.86
C GLY A 297 -14.69 -8.95 -10.34
N ALA A 298 -14.45 -7.96 -9.48
CA ALA A 298 -14.32 -6.56 -9.89
C ALA A 298 -12.94 -6.28 -10.52
N ALA A 299 -11.86 -6.75 -9.91
CA ALA A 299 -10.51 -6.62 -10.43
C ALA A 299 -10.33 -7.45 -11.73
N LEU A 300 -10.77 -8.71 -11.74
CA LEU A 300 -10.61 -9.64 -12.88
C LEU A 300 -11.32 -9.25 -14.19
N LYS A 301 -12.10 -8.16 -14.22
CA LYS A 301 -12.81 -7.68 -15.43
C LYS A 301 -11.97 -6.74 -16.29
N HIS A 302 -10.85 -6.26 -15.76
CA HIS A 302 -10.04 -5.18 -16.29
C HIS A 302 -8.63 -5.65 -16.63
#